data_AF-A0A9R0UBD8-F1
#
_entry.id   AF-A0A9R0UBD8-F1
#
_cell.length_a   1.000
_cell.length_b   1.000
_cell.length_c   1.000
_cell.angle_alpha   90.00
_cell.angle_beta   90.00
_cell.angle_gamma   90.00
#
_symmetry.space_group_name_H-M   'P 1'
#
loop_
_entity.id
_entity.type
_entity.pdbx_description
1 polymer ?
#
loop_
_entity_poly.entity_id
_entity_poly.type
_entity_poly.pdbx_seq_one_letter_code
_entity_poly.pdbx_strand_id
1 'polypeptide(L)' 'MTTDLDHAVRSTDPDVALRAVARLRRLTEQLEADQVAAARRAGWSWQDIAERLGVTKQTVHRKHRSREG' A
#
# COMPACT_ATOMS: atom_id res chain seq x y z
N MET A 1 -17.26 -9.86 -1.64
CA MET A 1 -16.40 -9.56 -2.81
C MET A 1 -14.91 -9.87 -2.57
N THR A 2 -14.46 -10.18 -1.35
CA THR A 2 -13.06 -10.56 -1.06
C THR A 2 -12.75 -12.02 -1.38
N THR A 3 -13.76 -12.89 -1.34
CA THR A 3 -13.66 -14.34 -1.62
C THR A 3 -13.15 -14.65 -3.04
N ASP A 4 -13.50 -13.80 -4.01
CA ASP A 4 -13.10 -13.98 -5.41
C ASP A 4 -11.60 -13.75 -5.61
N LEU A 5 -11.04 -12.74 -4.92
CA LEU A 5 -9.61 -12.45 -4.91
C LEU A 5 -8.79 -13.54 -4.19
N ASP A 6 -9.29 -14.08 -3.07
CA ASP A 6 -8.61 -15.19 -2.37
C ASP A 6 -8.52 -16.44 -3.26
N HIS A 7 -9.62 -16.79 -3.93
CA HIS A 7 -9.62 -17.91 -4.87
C HIS A 7 -8.69 -17.67 -6.06
N ALA A 8 -8.71 -16.45 -6.64
CA ALA A 8 -7.85 -16.10 -7.77
C ALA A 8 -6.35 -16.13 -7.44
N VAL A 9 -5.93 -15.66 -6.25
CA VAL A 9 -4.52 -15.70 -5.81
C VAL A 9 -4.04 -17.15 -5.59
N ARG A 10 -4.95 -18.07 -5.23
CA ARG A 10 -4.65 -19.49 -5.02
C ARG A 10 -4.84 -20.35 -6.28
N SER A 11 -5.14 -19.72 -7.41
CA SER A 11 -5.30 -20.40 -8.69
C SER A 11 -4.01 -21.13 -9.08
N THR A 12 -4.14 -22.32 -9.67
CA THR A 12 -3.03 -23.05 -10.28
C THR A 12 -2.61 -22.45 -11.62
N ASP A 13 -3.41 -21.54 -12.20
CA ASP A 13 -3.05 -20.75 -13.37
C ASP A 13 -2.21 -19.53 -12.95
N PRO A 14 -0.92 -19.45 -13.36
CA PRO A 14 -0.06 -18.34 -13.00
C PRO A 14 -0.53 -16.97 -13.50
N ASP A 15 -1.20 -16.87 -14.66
CA ASP A 15 -1.69 -15.57 -15.17
C ASP A 15 -2.78 -15.00 -14.26
N VAL A 16 -3.72 -15.87 -13.85
CA VAL A 16 -4.82 -15.50 -12.93
C VAL A 16 -4.25 -15.08 -11.58
N ALA A 17 -3.33 -15.87 -11.01
CA ALA A 17 -2.72 -15.57 -9.73
C ALA A 17 -1.91 -14.26 -9.77
N LEU A 18 -1.11 -14.02 -10.82
CA LEU A 18 -0.32 -12.78 -10.96
C LEU A 18 -1.20 -11.54 -11.13
N ARG A 19 -2.30 -11.63 -11.89
CA ARG A 19 -3.27 -10.53 -12.01
C ARG A 19 -3.92 -10.21 -10.66
N ALA A 20 -4.28 -11.23 -9.89
CA ALA A 20 -4.86 -11.05 -8.56
C ALA A 20 -3.85 -10.40 -7.60
N VAL A 21 -2.59 -10.86 -7.60
CA VAL A 21 -1.49 -10.23 -6.84
C VAL A 21 -1.27 -8.78 -7.26
N ALA A 22 -1.29 -8.48 -8.56
CA ALA A 22 -1.16 -7.11 -9.07
C ALA A 22 -2.32 -6.23 -8.59
N ARG A 23 -3.54 -6.76 -8.55
CA ARG A 23 -4.71 -6.03 -8.01
C ARG A 23 -4.56 -5.76 -6.52
N LEU A 24 -4.10 -6.74 -5.73
CA LEU A 24 -3.84 -6.57 -4.30
C LEU A 24 -2.77 -5.51 -4.05
N ARG A 25 -1.65 -5.53 -4.80
CA ARG A 25 -0.59 -4.52 -4.68
C ARG A 25 -1.13 -3.10 -4.89
N ARG A 26 -1.94 -2.89 -5.93
CA ARG A 26 -2.56 -1.57 -6.19
C ARG A 26 -3.49 -1.14 -5.05
N LEU A 27 -4.27 -2.07 -4.50
CA LEU A 27 -5.15 -1.77 -3.36
C LEU A 27 -4.35 -1.41 -2.11
N THR A 28 -3.31 -2.18 -1.80
CA THR A 28 -2.40 -1.91 -0.68
C THR A 28 -1.72 -0.55 -0.86
N GLU A 29 -1.23 -0.21 -2.05
CA GLU A 29 -0.64 1.10 -2.33
C GLU A 29 -1.60 2.26 -2.13
N GLN A 30 -2.88 2.07 -2.49
CA GLN A 30 -3.91 3.09 -2.30
C GLN A 30 -4.24 3.28 -0.82
N LEU A 31 -4.49 2.19 -0.10
CA LEU A 31 -4.74 2.22 1.35
C LEU A 31 -3.55 2.81 2.11
N GLU A 32 -2.32 2.42 1.78
CA GLU A 32 -1.12 3.00 2.38
C GLU A 32 -1.08 4.52 2.19
N ALA A 33 -1.37 5.02 0.98
CA ALA A 33 -1.38 6.45 0.73
C ALA A 33 -2.45 7.20 1.53
N ASP A 34 -3.66 6.64 1.63
CA ASP A 34 -4.75 7.22 2.41
C ASP A 34 -4.40 7.28 3.90
N GLN A 35 -3.80 6.20 4.42
CA GLN A 35 -3.38 6.12 5.82
C GLN A 35 -2.17 7.03 6.12
N VAL A 36 -1.21 7.16 5.21
CA VAL A 36 -0.11 8.14 5.34
C VAL A 36 -0.68 9.55 5.39
N ALA A 37 -1.59 9.91 4.49
CA ALA A 37 -2.22 11.23 4.50
C ALA A 37 -3.01 11.49 5.79
N ALA A 38 -3.72 10.48 6.30
CA ALA A 38 -4.42 10.57 7.58
C ALA A 38 -3.45 10.77 8.76
N ALA A 39 -2.35 10.02 8.81
CA ALA A 39 -1.32 10.16 9.84
C ALA A 39 -0.65 11.54 9.80
N ARG A 40 -0.39 12.07 8.61
CA ARG A 40 0.14 13.43 8.41
C ARG A 40 -0.83 14.49 8.91
N ARG A 41 -2.13 14.37 8.61
CA ARG A 41 -3.18 15.25 9.17
C ARG A 41 -3.30 15.13 10.70
N ALA A 42 -3.04 13.96 11.26
CA ALA A 42 -2.98 13.73 12.70
C ALA A 42 -1.68 14.23 13.36
N GLY A 43 -0.80 14.91 12.62
CA GLY A 43 0.42 15.53 13.14
C GLY A 43 1.62 14.59 13.26
N TRP A 44 1.54 13.36 12.76
CA TRP A 44 2.63 12.40 12.87
C TRP A 44 3.82 12.81 12.02
N SER A 45 5.03 12.58 12.52
CA SER A 45 6.23 12.84 11.73
C SER A 45 6.40 11.79 10.64
N TRP A 46 7.14 12.13 9.59
CA TRP A 46 7.54 11.18 8.57
C TRP A 46 8.34 9.99 9.10
N GLN A 47 9.04 10.18 10.21
CA GLN A 47 9.81 9.12 10.85
C GLN A 47 8.87 8.13 11.56
N ASP A 48 7.86 8.62 12.27
CA ASP A 48 6.85 7.79 12.94
C ASP A 48 6.10 6.90 11.94
N ILE A 49 5.73 7.49 10.80
CA ILE A 49 5.04 6.78 9.72
C ILE A 49 5.95 5.71 9.11
N ALA A 50 7.21 6.06 8.82
CA ALA A 50 8.16 5.13 8.23
C ALA A 50 8.46 3.92 9.13
N GLU A 51 8.62 4.15 10.43
CA GLU A 51 8.79 3.10 11.43
C GLU A 51 7.63 2.09 11.40
N ARG A 52 6.38 2.56 11.30
CA ARG A 52 5.18 1.71 11.31
C ARG A 52 4.95 0.99 9.99
N LEU A 53 5.43 1.56 8.89
CA LEU A 53 5.44 0.92 7.58
C LEU A 53 6.64 -0.03 7.38
N GLY A 54 7.57 -0.11 8.35
CA GLY A 54 8.76 -0.96 8.26
C GLY A 54 9.73 -0.52 7.16
N VAL A 55 9.72 0.75 6.78
CA VAL A 55 10.56 1.33 5.72
C VAL A 55 11.36 2.51 6.25
N THR A 56 12.32 2.98 5.47
CA THR A 56 13.08 4.18 5.84
C THR A 56 12.25 5.44 5.60
N LYS A 57 12.55 6.50 6.37
CA LYS A 57 11.97 7.85 6.17
C LYS A 57 12.12 8.31 4.72
N GLN A 58 13.28 8.10 4.10
CA GLN A 58 13.53 8.49 2.71
C GLN A 58 12.61 7.76 1.72
N THR A 59 12.28 6.50 1.97
CA THR A 59 11.35 5.72 1.14
C THR A 59 9.94 6.31 1.19
N VAL A 60 9.41 6.58 2.38
CA VAL A 60 8.08 7.21 2.53
C VAL A 60 8.07 8.60 1.90
N HIS A 61 9.08 9.42 2.21
CA HIS A 61 9.15 10.79 1.71
C HIS A 61 9.19 10.82 0.18
N ARG A 62 10.02 9.98 -0.45
CA ARG A 62 10.11 9.89 -1.92
C ARG A 62 8.81 9.38 -2.54
N LYS A 63 8.12 8.44 -1.90
CA LYS A 63 6.86 7.84 -2.40
C LYS A 63 5.67 8.80 -2.30
N HIS A 64 5.61 9.64 -1.25
CA HIS A 64 4.43 10.46 -0.95
C HIS A 64 4.61 11.97 -1.17
N ARG A 65 5.83 12.47 -1.44
CA ARG A 65 6.11 13.89 -1.70
C ARG A 65 5.24 14.54 -2.78
N SER A 66 4.82 13.79 -3.81
CA SER A 66 4.02 14.36 -4.92
C SER A 66 2.51 14.39 -4.66
N ARG A 67 2.04 13.83 -3.53
CA ARG A 67 0.60 13.70 -3.22
C ARG A 67 0.13 14.62 -2.09
N GLU A 68 1.05 15.36 -1.48
CA GLU A 68 0.76 16.37 -0.44
C GLU A 68 0.75 17.81 -0.98
N GLY A 69 0.78 17.98 -2.32
CA GLY A 69 0.62 19.26 -3.00
C GLY A 69 -0.81 19.51 -3.43
#